data_AF-A0A258L6Y3-F1
#
_entry.id   AF-A0A258L6Y3-F1
#
_cell.length_a   1.000
_cell.length_b   1.000
_cell.length_c   1.000
_cell.angle_alpha   90.00
_cell.angle_beta   90.00
_cell.angle_gamma   90.00
#
_symmetry.space_group_name_H-M   'P 1'
#
loop_
_entity.id
_entity.type
_entity.pdbx_description
1 polymer ?
#
loop_
_entity_poly.entity_id
_entity_poly.type
_entity_poly.pdbx_seq_one_letter_code
_entity_poly.pdbx_strand_id
1 'polypeptide(L)'
;MTDNRLIAADALFMVLYIGLAAAFVGILAAIGGLYVAGYDLDTLHIAAAASGVIGLFVLPALPKLYRTLIGQPFTWRENTVLGGVIEN
;
A
#
# COMPACT_ATOMS: atom_id res chain seq x y z
N MET A 1 -19.17 22.60 -0.51
CA MET A 1 -17.76 22.85 -0.86
C MET A 1 -17.02 21.56 -0.59
N THR A 2 -16.58 20.85 -1.61
CA THR A 2 -15.60 19.77 -1.45
C THR A 2 -14.34 20.41 -0.89
N ASP A 3 -13.96 20.02 0.32
CA ASP A 3 -12.80 20.59 0.97
C ASP A 3 -11.55 20.05 0.25
N ASN A 4 -10.92 20.87 -0.59
CA ASN A 4 -9.78 20.47 -1.44
C ASN A 4 -8.65 19.79 -0.63
N ARG A 5 -8.57 20.09 0.67
CA ARG A 5 -7.64 19.48 1.61
C ARG A 5 -7.89 17.99 1.82
N LEU A 6 -9.15 17.57 1.86
CA LEU A 6 -9.54 16.17 2.03
C LEU A 6 -9.24 15.36 0.76
N ILE A 7 -9.48 15.95 -0.43
CA ILE A 7 -9.13 15.32 -1.71
C ILE A 7 -7.61 15.11 -1.80
N ALA A 8 -6.81 16.10 -1.38
CA ALA A 8 -5.36 15.98 -1.35
C ALA A 8 -4.88 14.89 -0.36
N ALA A 9 -5.52 14.77 0.80
CA ALA A 9 -5.22 13.73 1.77
C ALA A 9 -5.53 12.32 1.25
N ASP A 10 -6.69 12.13 0.60
CA ASP A 10 -7.07 10.87 -0.04
C ASP A 10 -6.10 10.50 -1.16
N ALA A 11 -5.73 11.45 -2.03
CA ALA A 11 -4.77 11.21 -3.11
C ALA A 11 -3.39 10.81 -2.59
N LEU A 12 -2.90 11.49 -1.55
CA LEU A 12 -1.61 11.19 -0.95
C LEU A 12 -1.62 9.81 -0.27
N PHE A 13 -2.70 9.47 0.44
CA PHE A 13 -2.87 8.14 1.02
C PHE A 13 -2.94 7.06 -0.06
N MET A 14 -3.62 7.30 -1.18
CA MET A 14 -3.70 6.37 -2.30
C MET A 14 -2.32 6.07 -2.90
N VAL A 15 -1.53 7.12 -3.16
CA VAL A 15 -0.17 6.96 -3.70
C VAL A 15 0.72 6.20 -2.73
N LEU A 16 0.66 6.55 -1.44
CA LEU A 16 1.42 5.84 -0.40
C LEU A 16 1.00 4.38 -0.28
N TYR A 17 -0.30 4.10 -0.29
CA TYR A 17 -0.84 2.74 -0.18
C TYR A 17 -0.36 1.86 -1.34
N ILE A 18 -0.51 2.34 -2.58
CA ILE A 18 -0.10 1.60 -3.78
C ILE A 18 1.43 1.46 -3.82
N GLY A 19 2.16 2.55 -3.55
CA GLY A 19 3.62 2.53 -3.56
C GLY A 19 4.20 1.58 -2.51
N LEU A 20 3.64 1.57 -1.30
CA LEU A 20 4.05 0.66 -0.23
C LEU A 20 3.74 -0.80 -0.59
N ALA A 21 2.56 -1.07 -1.15
CA ALA A 21 2.20 -2.41 -1.62
C ALA A 21 3.15 -2.91 -2.71
N ALA A 22 3.41 -2.07 -3.72
CA ALA A 22 4.34 -2.37 -4.80
C ALA A 22 5.77 -2.61 -4.27
N ALA A 23 6.22 -1.83 -3.28
CA ALA A 23 7.53 -2.01 -2.66
C ALA A 23 7.66 -3.38 -1.98
N PHE A 24 6.66 -3.81 -1.19
CA PHE A 24 6.71 -5.13 -0.54
C PHE A 24 6.70 -6.28 -1.55
N VAL A 25 5.85 -6.21 -2.58
CA VAL A 25 5.83 -7.21 -3.64
C VAL A 25 7.15 -7.23 -4.41
N GLY A 26 7.70 -6.05 -4.73
CA GLY A 26 8.97 -5.91 -5.44
C GLY A 26 10.14 -6.50 -4.66
N ILE A 27 10.22 -6.26 -3.35
CA ILE A 27 11.24 -6.84 -2.46
C ILE A 27 11.13 -8.37 -2.46
N LEU A 28 9.92 -8.91 -2.30
CA LEU A 28 9.70 -10.36 -2.31
C LEU A 28 10.05 -10.99 -3.67
N ALA A 29 9.68 -10.33 -4.77
CA ALA A 29 10.00 -10.78 -6.11
C ALA A 29 11.52 -10.75 -6.36
N ALA A 30 12.21 -9.70 -5.93
CA ALA A 30 13.67 -9.59 -6.07
C ALA A 30 14.40 -10.68 -5.27
N ILE A 31 14.03 -10.89 -3.99
CA ILE A 31 14.62 -11.93 -3.15
C ILE A 31 14.31 -13.32 -3.70
N GLY A 32 13.07 -13.57 -4.14
CA GLY A 32 12.70 -14.82 -4.82
C GLY A 32 13.50 -15.04 -6.10
N GLY A 33 13.75 -13.99 -6.87
CA GLY A 33 14.59 -14.03 -8.06
C GLY A 33 16.04 -14.39 -7.74
N LEU A 34 16.62 -13.79 -6.70
CA LEU A 34 17.97 -14.13 -6.22
C LEU A 34 18.07 -15.60 -5.78
N TYR A 35 17.07 -16.08 -5.03
CA TYR A 35 16.99 -17.48 -4.59
C TYR A 35 16.95 -18.45 -5.77
N VAL A 36 16.07 -18.19 -6.75
CA VAL A 36 15.94 -19.05 -7.95
C VAL A 36 17.21 -19.02 -8.80
N ALA A 37 17.93 -17.90 -8.82
CA ALA A 37 19.22 -17.79 -9.49
C ALA A 37 20.38 -18.46 -8.74
N GLY A 38 20.14 -19.06 -7.57
CA GLY A 38 21.13 -19.81 -6.80
C GLY A 38 22.06 -18.93 -5.95
N TYR A 39 21.68 -17.68 -5.69
CA TYR A 39 22.43 -16.83 -4.74
C TYR A 39 22.12 -17.24 -3.30
N ASP A 40 23.17 -17.25 -2.47
CA ASP A 40 23.01 -17.45 -1.04
C ASP A 40 22.31 -16.25 -0.39
N LEU A 41 21.17 -16.52 0.24
CA LEU A 41 20.43 -15.52 0.99
C LEU A 41 20.98 -15.40 2.41
N ASP A 42 21.49 -14.22 2.73
CA ASP A 42 21.93 -13.92 4.09
C ASP A 42 20.75 -13.57 5.03
N THR A 43 21.07 -13.31 6.30
CA THR A 43 20.09 -12.91 7.32
C THR A 43 19.33 -11.62 6.95
N LEU A 44 19.97 -10.68 6.24
CA LEU A 44 19.33 -9.43 5.82
C LEU A 44 18.26 -9.69 4.77
N HIS A 45 18.53 -10.55 3.78
CA HIS A 45 17.54 -10.94 2.78
C HIS A 45 16.34 -11.63 3.43
N ILE A 46 16.58 -12.55 4.38
CA ILE A 46 15.52 -13.25 5.11
C ILE A 46 14.67 -12.26 5.92
N ALA A 47 15.30 -11.32 6.63
CA ALA A 47 14.59 -10.29 7.38
C ALA A 47 13.78 -9.34 6.47
N ALA A 48 14.32 -8.99 5.31
CA ALA A 48 13.62 -8.18 4.31
C ALA A 48 12.41 -8.93 3.72
N ALA A 49 12.54 -10.22 3.43
CA ALA A 49 11.41 -11.03 2.99
C ALA A 49 10.33 -11.16 4.08
N ALA A 50 10.73 -11.44 5.33
CA ALA A 50 9.82 -11.53 6.46
C ALA A 50 9.05 -10.22 6.69
N SER A 51 9.74 -9.09 6.66
CA SER A 51 9.11 -7.77 6.81
C SER A 51 8.20 -7.44 5.62
N GLY A 52 8.56 -7.83 4.40
CA GLY A 52 7.70 -7.74 3.23
C GLY A 52 6.39 -8.51 3.39
N VAL A 53 6.46 -9.76 3.87
CA VAL A 53 5.26 -10.58 4.14
C VAL A 53 4.41 -9.95 5.23
N ILE A 54 5.00 -9.56 6.37
CA ILE A 54 4.27 -8.91 7.46
C ILE A 54 3.60 -7.62 6.97
N GLY A 55 4.33 -6.80 6.20
CA GLY A 55 3.82 -5.58 5.60
C GLY A 55 2.58 -5.82 4.74
N LEU A 56 2.59 -6.87 3.91
CA LEU A 56 1.43 -7.27 3.12
C LEU A 56 0.20 -7.65 3.97
N PHE A 57 0.41 -8.29 5.13
CA PHE A 57 -0.68 -8.59 6.08
C PHE A 57 -1.23 -7.34 6.78
N VAL A 58 -0.41 -6.29 6.93
CA VAL A 58 -0.83 -5.02 7.54
C VAL A 58 -1.54 -4.10 6.54
N LEU A 59 -1.25 -4.22 5.23
CA LEU A 59 -1.88 -3.40 4.17
C LEU A 59 -3.41 -3.29 4.29
N PRO A 60 -4.19 -4.38 4.45
CA PRO A 60 -5.65 -4.29 4.58
C PRO A 60 -6.15 -3.48 5.79
N ALA A 61 -5.30 -3.26 6.80
CA ALA A 61 -5.64 -2.47 7.98
C ALA A 61 -5.35 -0.96 7.82
N LEU A 62 -4.51 -0.56 6.86
CA LEU A 62 -4.15 0.85 6.64
C LEU A 62 -5.35 1.78 6.34
N PRO A 63 -6.38 1.39 5.57
CA PRO A 63 -7.57 2.23 5.39
C PRO A 63 -8.33 2.50 6.69
N LYS A 64 -8.28 1.57 7.65
CA LYS A 64 -8.86 1.76 8.99
C LYS A 64 -8.05 2.78 9.79
N LEU A 65 -6.73 2.71 9.73
CA LEU A 65 -5.85 3.70 10.35
C LEU A 65 -6.05 5.10 9.75
N TYR A 66 -6.20 5.19 8.42
CA TYR A 66 -6.53 6.44 7.75
C TYR A 66 -7.83 7.04 8.30
N ARG A 67 -8.89 6.22 8.42
CA ARG A 67 -10.17 6.65 9.00
C ARG A 67 -10.01 7.17 10.44
N THR A 68 -9.19 6.51 11.25
CA THR A 68 -8.93 6.96 12.63
C THR A 68 -8.20 8.29 12.68
N LEU A 69 -7.25 8.54 11.77
CA LEU A 69 -6.43 9.75 11.77
C LEU A 69 -7.12 10.97 11.13
N ILE A 70 -7.83 10.76 10.02
CA ILE A 70 -8.45 11.84 9.24
C ILE A 70 -9.93 12.04 9.62
N GLY A 71 -10.55 11.07 10.29
CA GLY A 71 -11.93 11.16 10.77
C GLY A 71 -13.01 10.84 9.73
N GLN A 72 -12.61 10.46 8.50
CA GLN A 72 -13.52 10.04 7.43
C GLN A 72 -13.03 8.75 6.76
N PRO A 73 -13.93 7.90 6.24
CA PRO A 73 -13.52 6.72 5.48
C PRO A 73 -12.77 7.11 4.21
N PHE A 74 -11.78 6.31 3.83
CA PHE A 74 -11.10 6.45 2.54
C PHE A 74 -12.01 5.92 1.42
N THR A 75 -12.56 6.80 0.58
CA THR A 75 -13.58 6.47 -0.43
C THR A 75 -13.11 6.72 -1.86
N TRP A 76 -11.87 6.33 -2.21
CA TRP A 76 -11.33 6.53 -3.56
C TRP A 76 -12.19 5.91 -4.68
N ARG A 77 -12.90 4.80 -4.40
CA ARG A 77 -13.82 4.14 -5.36
C ARG A 77 -15.09 4.93 -5.63
N GLU A 78 -15.49 5.81 -4.72
CA GLU A 78 -16.68 6.66 -4.84
C GLU A 78 -16.31 8.09 -5.29
N ASN A 79 -15.02 8.45 -5.18
CA ASN A 79 -14.50 9.75 -5.56
C ASN A 79 -14.18 9.79 -7.06
N THR A 80 -15.08 10.37 -7.85
CA THR A 80 -14.95 10.53 -9.30
C THR A 80 -13.71 11.34 -9.73
N VAL A 81 -13.15 12.18 -8.86
CA VAL A 81 -11.91 12.93 -9.12
C VAL A 81 -10.68 12.03 -9.03
N LEU A 82 -10.76 10.94 -8.27
CA LEU A 82 -9.68 9.96 -8.08
C LEU A 82 -9.91 8.67 -8.89
N GLY A 83 -10.84 8.70 -9.86
CA GLY A 83 -11.13 7.56 -10.75
C GLY A 83 -12.18 6.59 -10.23
N GLY A 84 -12.93 6.95 -9.19
CA GLY A 84 -14.09 6.19 -8.71
C GLY A 84 -15.27 6.21 -9.68
N VAL A 85 -15.96 5.08 -9.84
CA VAL A 85 -17.18 4.95 -10.65
C VAL A 85 -18.36 4.89 -9.69
N ILE A 86 -19.31 5.80 -9.82
CA ILE A 86 -20.60 5.71 -9.14
C ILE A 86 -21.42 4.67 -9.90
N GLU A 87 -21.52 3.45 -9.37
CA GLU A 87 -22.50 2.47 -9.86
C GLU A 87 -23.90 2.98 -9.48
N ASN A 88 -24.70 3.33 -10.49
CA ASN A 88 -26.13 3.67 -10.37
C ASN A 88 -27.00 2.41 -10.27
#